data_AF-A0A957S9A5-F1
#
_entry.id   AF-A0A957S9A5-F1
#
_cell.length_a   1.000
_cell.length_b   1.000
_cell.length_c   1.000
_cell.angle_alpha   90.00
_cell.angle_beta   90.00
_cell.angle_gamma   90.00
#
_symmetry.space_group_name_H-M   'P 1'
#
loop_
_entity.id
_entity.type
_entity.pdbx_description
1 polymer ?
#
loop_
_entity_poly.entity_id
_entity_poly.type
_entity_poly.pdbx_seq_one_letter_code
_entity_poly.pdbx_strand_id
1 'polypeptide(L)'
;PKSDNIEAAWAFASFMGGEEGNKVYSETTGRIPNNLGLVESFWIPTIQEKFGVQNGQAFIEAFKRSEVDVVGGVPRSKMWSEVVKPIGYDPMLGASATAAEVLPKVDEALQTLLDEYWASQ
;
A
#
# COMPACT_ATOMS: atom_id res chain seq x y z
N PRO A 1 10.17 18.34 9.99
CA PRO A 1 10.68 18.64 11.35
C PRO A 1 12.19 18.41 11.43
N LYS A 2 12.97 19.39 11.91
CA LYS A 2 14.38 19.17 12.29
C LYS A 2 14.41 18.74 13.75
N SER A 3 15.05 17.61 14.03
CA SER A 3 15.23 17.03 15.36
C SER A 3 16.72 16.74 15.53
N ASP A 4 17.25 16.97 16.72
CA ASP A 4 18.66 16.71 17.04
C ASP A 4 18.92 15.24 17.44
N ASN A 5 17.87 14.40 17.52
CA ASN A 5 17.96 12.98 17.89
C ASN A 5 18.08 12.05 16.67
N ILE A 6 18.90 12.43 15.69
CA ILE A 6 18.97 11.73 14.40
C ILE A 6 19.48 10.29 14.58
N GLU A 7 20.52 10.06 15.38
CA GLU A 7 21.08 8.71 15.57
C GLU A 7 20.09 7.78 16.25
N ALA A 8 19.38 8.25 17.28
CA ALA A 8 18.37 7.46 17.98
C ALA A 8 17.19 7.11 17.07
N ALA A 9 16.75 8.06 16.23
CA ALA A 9 15.71 7.81 15.24
C ALA A 9 16.14 6.75 14.21
N TRP A 10 17.38 6.83 13.72
CA TRP A 10 17.93 5.82 12.82
C TRP A 10 18.09 4.45 13.47
N ALA A 11 18.58 4.39 14.70
CA ALA A 11 18.71 3.13 15.44
C ALA A 11 17.36 2.44 15.60
N PHE A 12 16.31 3.20 15.95
CA PHE A 12 14.95 2.67 16.04
C PHE A 12 14.41 2.21 14.67
N ALA A 13 14.59 3.02 13.62
CA ALA A 13 14.17 2.65 12.27
C ALA A 13 14.87 1.39 11.76
N SER A 14 16.18 1.26 12.01
CA SER A 14 16.96 0.05 11.69
C SER A 14 16.46 -1.16 12.45
N PHE A 15 16.14 -1.03 13.74
CA PHE A 15 15.53 -2.11 14.52
C PHE A 15 14.18 -2.54 13.93
N MET A 16 13.29 -1.58 13.66
CA MET A 16 11.96 -1.85 13.10
C MET A 16 12.04 -2.46 11.69
N GLY A 17 13.03 -2.06 10.89
CA GLY A 17 13.30 -2.63 9.57
C GLY A 17 14.01 -3.99 9.61
N GLY A 18 14.58 -4.37 10.75
CA GLY A 18 15.21 -5.67 10.97
C GLY A 18 14.20 -6.80 11.20
N GLU A 19 14.70 -8.02 11.36
CA GLU A 19 13.88 -9.21 11.51
C GLU A 19 12.93 -9.13 12.71
N GLU A 20 13.47 -8.81 13.89
CA GLU A 20 12.68 -8.76 15.12
C GLU A 20 11.61 -7.67 15.07
N GLY A 21 11.96 -6.48 14.57
CA GLY A 21 11.01 -5.39 14.38
C GLY A 21 9.86 -5.77 13.45
N ASN A 22 10.15 -6.47 12.34
CA ASN A 22 9.13 -6.97 11.43
C ASN A 22 8.19 -7.97 12.12
N LYS A 23 8.72 -8.91 12.90
CA LYS A 23 7.91 -9.89 13.64
C LYS A 23 6.98 -9.20 14.64
N VAL A 24 7.52 -8.34 15.51
CA VAL A 24 6.75 -7.59 16.51
C VAL A 24 5.62 -6.80 15.85
N TYR A 25 5.92 -6.08 14.77
CA TYR A 25 4.92 -5.30 14.05
C TYR A 25 3.83 -6.18 13.42
N SER A 26 4.22 -7.31 12.84
CA SER A 26 3.30 -8.27 12.22
C SER A 26 2.36 -8.90 13.23
N GLU A 27 2.87 -9.32 14.40
CA GLU A 27 2.06 -9.90 15.45
C GLU A 27 1.09 -8.90 16.08
N THR A 28 1.52 -7.64 16.22
CA THR A 28 0.71 -6.59 16.84
C THR A 28 -0.41 -6.12 15.91
N THR A 29 -0.16 -6.04 14.60
CA THR A 29 -1.05 -5.36 13.65
C THR A 29 -1.72 -6.30 12.64
N GLY A 30 -1.24 -7.53 12.50
CA GLY A 30 -1.60 -8.44 11.42
C GLY A 30 -0.99 -8.07 10.06
N ARG A 31 -0.14 -7.04 9.98
CA ARG A 31 0.58 -6.69 8.75
C ARG A 31 1.57 -7.80 8.39
N ILE A 32 1.94 -7.82 7.13
CA ILE A 32 2.85 -8.81 6.54
C ILE A 32 4.28 -8.27 6.64
N PRO A 33 5.28 -9.08 7.02
CA PRO A 33 6.67 -8.67 6.99
C PRO A 33 7.09 -8.16 5.61
N ASN A 34 7.95 -7.14 5.56
CA ASN A 34 8.49 -6.61 4.30
C ASN A 34 9.63 -7.46 3.72
N ASN A 35 10.02 -8.55 4.39
CA ASN A 35 11.04 -9.48 3.95
C ASN A 35 10.37 -10.80 3.57
N LEU A 36 10.51 -11.21 2.29
CA LEU A 36 9.88 -12.43 1.78
C LEU A 36 10.31 -13.69 2.55
N GLY A 37 11.58 -13.77 2.98
CA GLY A 37 12.07 -14.86 3.81
C GLY A 37 11.34 -14.98 5.15
N LEU A 38 10.94 -13.85 5.76
CA LEU A 38 10.11 -13.85 6.98
C LEU A 38 8.63 -14.16 6.68
N VAL A 39 8.14 -13.82 5.49
CA VAL A 39 6.80 -14.26 5.06
C VAL A 39 6.74 -15.78 5.00
N GLU A 40 7.74 -16.40 4.38
CA GLU A 40 7.87 -17.84 4.20
C GLU A 40 8.16 -18.57 5.53
N SER A 41 9.14 -18.11 6.31
CA SER A 41 9.62 -18.83 7.50
C SER A 41 8.83 -18.56 8.78
N PHE A 42 8.11 -17.45 8.87
CA PHE A 42 7.46 -17.00 10.10
C PHE A 42 5.98 -16.69 9.90
N TRP A 43 5.62 -15.81 8.96
CA TRP A 43 4.27 -15.26 8.89
C TRP A 43 3.24 -16.31 8.44
N ILE A 44 3.53 -17.08 7.38
CA ILE A 44 2.62 -18.13 6.91
C ILE A 44 2.39 -19.22 7.96
N PRO A 45 3.43 -19.82 8.58
CA PRO A 45 3.24 -20.75 9.69
C PRO A 45 2.38 -20.15 10.80
N THR A 46 2.64 -18.89 11.16
CA THR A 46 1.90 -18.19 12.23
C THR A 46 0.42 -18.06 11.90
N ILE A 47 0.04 -17.65 10.68
CA ILE A 47 -1.37 -17.50 10.31
C ILE A 47 -2.06 -18.84 10.07
N GLN A 48 -1.31 -19.87 9.67
CA GLN A 48 -1.82 -21.23 9.58
C GLN A 48 -2.17 -21.76 10.97
N GLU A 49 -1.27 -21.59 11.95
CA GLU A 49 -1.49 -22.01 13.33
C GLU A 49 -2.64 -21.23 14.00
N LYS A 50 -2.60 -19.89 13.93
CA LYS A 50 -3.54 -19.03 14.67
C LYS A 50 -4.92 -18.93 14.02
N PHE A 51 -5.00 -19.02 12.69
CA PHE A 51 -6.23 -18.75 11.93
C PHE A 51 -6.62 -19.87 10.97
N GLY A 52 -5.86 -20.96 10.89
CA GLY A 52 -6.19 -22.11 10.04
C GLY A 52 -6.02 -21.87 8.54
N VAL A 53 -5.25 -20.85 8.12
CA VAL A 53 -5.00 -20.57 6.70
C VAL A 53 -4.23 -21.71 6.05
N GLN A 54 -4.79 -22.32 5.00
CA GLN A 54 -4.22 -23.51 4.35
C GLN A 54 -3.43 -23.22 3.07
N ASN A 55 -3.63 -22.04 2.44
CA ASN A 55 -3.06 -21.73 1.12
C ASN A 55 -2.13 -20.52 1.15
N GLY A 56 -1.18 -20.50 2.10
CA GLY A 56 -0.17 -19.45 2.18
C GLY A 56 0.74 -19.38 0.94
N GLN A 57 0.94 -20.51 0.25
CA GLN A 57 1.78 -20.55 -0.95
C GLN A 57 1.19 -19.72 -2.11
N ALA A 58 -0.12 -19.78 -2.32
CA ALA A 58 -0.75 -18.94 -3.34
C ALA A 58 -0.56 -17.44 -3.05
N PHE A 59 -0.55 -17.04 -1.78
CA PHE A 59 -0.25 -15.68 -1.38
C PHE A 59 1.19 -15.27 -1.77
N ILE A 60 2.19 -16.12 -1.50
CA ILE A 60 3.58 -15.86 -1.92
C ILE A 60 3.68 -15.71 -3.44
N GLU A 61 3.08 -16.64 -4.19
CA GLU A 61 3.17 -16.62 -5.65
C GLU A 61 2.46 -15.40 -6.25
N ALA A 62 1.36 -14.96 -5.66
CA ALA A 62 0.72 -13.71 -6.03
C ALA A 62 1.61 -12.50 -5.70
N PHE A 63 2.23 -12.48 -4.51
CA PHE A 63 3.09 -11.38 -4.07
C PHE A 63 4.36 -11.24 -4.93
N LYS A 64 4.99 -12.36 -5.33
CA LYS A 64 6.14 -12.36 -6.25
C LYS A 64 5.83 -11.76 -7.63
N ARG A 65 4.57 -11.77 -8.04
CA ARG A 65 4.08 -11.20 -9.30
C ARG A 65 3.47 -9.81 -9.12
N SER A 66 3.40 -9.33 -7.88
CA SER A 66 2.85 -8.01 -7.60
C SER A 66 3.86 -6.94 -8.00
N GLU A 67 3.32 -5.77 -8.34
CA GLU A 67 4.12 -4.58 -8.59
C GLU A 67 3.97 -3.65 -7.39
N VAL A 68 5.09 -3.02 -7.00
CA VAL A 68 5.06 -1.96 -6.01
C VAL A 68 4.45 -0.74 -6.67
N ASP A 69 3.34 -0.28 -6.13
CA ASP A 69 2.74 0.99 -6.54
C ASP A 69 3.63 2.15 -6.06
N VAL A 70 4.42 2.70 -6.97
CA VAL A 70 5.30 3.84 -6.69
C VAL A 70 4.54 5.12 -6.98
N VAL A 71 4.08 5.77 -5.92
CA VAL A 71 3.33 7.03 -6.02
C VAL A 71 4.23 8.19 -5.58
N GLY A 72 4.48 9.13 -6.50
CA GLY A 72 5.22 10.35 -6.26
C GLY A 72 4.29 11.57 -6.18
N GLY A 73 4.60 12.50 -5.27
CA GLY A 73 3.86 13.75 -5.11
C GLY A 73 2.55 13.58 -4.36
N VAL A 74 1.43 13.43 -5.08
CA VAL A 74 0.10 13.30 -4.49
C VAL A 74 -0.11 11.89 -3.92
N PRO A 75 -0.54 11.70 -2.67
CA PRO A 75 -0.80 10.37 -2.12
C PRO A 75 -1.89 9.60 -2.90
N ARG A 76 -1.71 8.29 -3.12
CA ARG A 76 -2.72 7.42 -3.79
C ARG A 76 -4.08 7.52 -3.12
N SER A 77 -4.12 7.60 -1.79
CA SER A 77 -5.37 7.74 -1.04
C SER A 77 -6.15 8.98 -1.44
N LYS A 78 -5.46 10.11 -1.67
CA LYS A 78 -6.04 11.35 -2.14
C LYS A 78 -6.57 11.21 -3.56
N MET A 79 -5.73 10.74 -4.50
CA MET A 79 -6.11 10.43 -5.88
C MET A 79 -7.36 9.55 -5.95
N TRP A 80 -7.41 8.51 -5.11
CA TRP A 80 -8.55 7.61 -5.01
C TRP A 80 -9.79 8.32 -4.49
N SER A 81 -9.71 8.94 -3.31
CA SER A 81 -10.88 9.49 -2.63
C SER A 81 -11.48 10.71 -3.33
N GLU A 82 -10.67 11.53 -3.98
CA GLU A 82 -11.11 12.80 -4.57
C GLU A 82 -11.42 12.68 -6.06
N VAL A 83 -10.78 11.76 -6.77
CA VAL A 83 -10.90 11.66 -8.24
C VAL A 83 -11.40 10.29 -8.68
N VAL A 84 -10.60 9.23 -8.50
CA VAL A 84 -10.88 7.92 -9.11
C VAL A 84 -12.19 7.33 -8.59
N LYS A 85 -12.43 7.40 -7.29
CA LYS A 85 -13.64 6.85 -6.68
C LYS A 85 -14.91 7.60 -7.10
N PRO A 86 -15.05 8.92 -6.88
CA PRO A 86 -16.29 9.62 -7.19
C PRO A 86 -16.57 9.78 -8.69
N ILE A 87 -15.54 9.96 -9.53
CA ILE A 87 -15.72 10.19 -10.97
C ILE A 87 -15.81 8.86 -11.74
N GLY A 88 -15.02 7.86 -11.35
CA GLY A 88 -14.91 6.59 -12.06
C GLY A 88 -15.62 5.43 -11.37
N TYR A 89 -15.13 5.05 -10.19
CA TYR A 89 -15.54 3.80 -9.53
C TYR A 89 -17.02 3.79 -9.14
N ASP A 90 -17.50 4.84 -8.48
CA ASP A 90 -18.87 4.90 -7.97
C ASP A 90 -19.92 4.90 -9.09
N PRO A 91 -19.78 5.69 -10.18
CA PRO A 91 -20.72 5.62 -11.30
C PRO A 91 -20.71 4.27 -12.03
N MET A 92 -19.54 3.63 -12.18
CA MET A 92 -19.47 2.29 -12.78
C MET A 92 -20.12 1.23 -11.89
N LEU A 93 -19.84 1.27 -10.59
CA LEU A 93 -20.43 0.33 -9.63
C LEU A 93 -21.95 0.52 -9.50
N GLY A 94 -22.41 1.77 -9.58
CA GLY A 94 -23.84 2.12 -9.61
C GLY A 94 -24.53 1.89 -10.95
N ALA A 95 -23.82 1.37 -11.96
CA ALA A 95 -24.29 1.17 -13.33
C ALA A 95 -24.88 2.44 -13.98
N SER A 96 -24.49 3.63 -13.52
CA SER A 96 -24.94 4.91 -14.05
C SER A 96 -24.05 5.46 -15.16
N ALA A 97 -22.88 4.85 -15.38
CA ALA A 97 -21.97 5.17 -16.47
C ALA A 97 -21.10 3.95 -16.85
N THR A 98 -20.65 3.92 -18.09
CA THR A 98 -19.70 2.95 -18.61
C THR A 98 -18.26 3.40 -18.38
N ALA A 99 -17.32 2.45 -18.45
CA ALA A 99 -15.89 2.74 -18.38
C ALA A 99 -15.44 3.76 -19.47
N ALA A 100 -16.00 3.64 -20.69
CA ALA A 100 -15.67 4.54 -21.79
C ALA A 100 -16.05 6.00 -21.51
N GLU A 101 -17.10 6.24 -20.71
CA GLU A 101 -17.57 7.57 -20.36
C GLU A 101 -16.80 8.20 -19.20
N VAL A 102 -16.32 7.39 -18.25
CA VAL A 102 -15.71 7.89 -17.01
C VAL A 102 -14.19 7.90 -17.03
N LEU A 103 -13.54 6.95 -17.70
CA LEU A 103 -12.07 6.87 -17.68
C LEU A 103 -11.39 8.11 -18.28
N PRO A 104 -11.87 8.70 -19.40
CA PRO A 104 -11.29 9.96 -19.89
C PRO A 104 -11.43 11.12 -18.90
N LYS A 105 -12.54 11.16 -18.14
CA LYS A 105 -12.78 12.20 -17.13
C LYS A 105 -11.88 12.02 -15.90
N VAL A 106 -11.66 10.77 -15.50
CA VAL A 106 -10.72 10.43 -14.42
C VAL A 106 -9.30 10.84 -14.82
N ASP A 107 -8.89 10.55 -16.06
CA ASP A 107 -7.57 10.89 -16.58
C ASP A 107 -7.32 12.41 -16.55
N GLU A 108 -8.24 13.20 -17.11
CA GLU A 108 -8.18 14.66 -17.11
C GLU A 108 -8.12 15.24 -15.69
N ALA A 109 -8.97 14.75 -14.78
CA ALA A 109 -9.01 15.22 -13.40
C ALA A 109 -7.76 14.82 -12.59
N LEU A 110 -7.22 13.63 -12.81
CA LEU A 110 -5.96 13.20 -12.19
C LEU A 110 -4.79 14.04 -12.70
N GLN A 111 -4.73 14.31 -13.99
CA GLN A 111 -3.68 15.16 -14.56
C GLN A 111 -3.73 16.55 -13.96
N THR A 112 -4.93 17.15 -13.84
CA THR A 112 -5.11 18.46 -13.20
C THR A 112 -4.63 18.45 -11.75
N LEU A 113 -5.02 17.43 -10.96
CA LEU A 113 -4.60 17.28 -9.57
C LEU A 113 -3.07 17.17 -9.43
N LEU A 114 -2.42 16.45 -10.35
CA LEU A 114 -0.97 16.30 -10.39
C LEU A 114 -0.30 17.63 -10.76
N ASP A 115 -0.79 18.32 -11.78
CA ASP A 115 -0.25 19.60 -12.24
C ASP A 115 -0.32 20.66 -11.14
N GLU A 116 -1.46 20.76 -10.45
CA GLU A 116 -1.64 21.65 -9.30
C GLU A 116 -0.65 21.34 -8.17
N TYR A 117 -0.46 20.05 -7.85
CA TYR A 117 0.49 19.65 -6.83
C TYR A 117 1.91 20.09 -7.21
N TRP A 118 2.35 19.81 -8.43
CA TRP A 118 3.71 20.13 -8.87
C TRP A 118 3.95 21.63 -9.01
N ALA A 119 2.95 22.41 -9.41
CA ALA A 119 3.04 23.87 -9.45
C ALA A 119 3.17 24.51 -8.05
N SER A 120 2.79 23.78 -6.99
CA SER A 120 2.85 24.25 -5.59
C SER A 120 4.12 23.85 -4.81
N GLN A 121 5.02 23.08 -5.43
CA GLN A 121 6.27 22.62 -4.79
C GLN A 121 7.39 23.66 -4.84
#